data_AF-A0A2T5MED9-F1
#
_entry.id   AF-A0A2T5MED9-F1
#
_cell.length_a   1.000
_cell.length_b   1.000
_cell.length_c   1.000
_cell.angle_alpha   90.00
_cell.angle_beta   90.00
_cell.angle_gamma   90.00
#
_symmetry.space_group_name_H-M   'P 1'
#
loop_
_entity.id
_entity.type
_entity.pdbx_description
1 polymer ?
#
loop_
_entity_poly.entity_id
_entity_poly.type
_entity_poly.pdbx_seq_one_letter_code
_entity_poly.pdbx_strand_id
1 'polypeptide(L)'
;MDKLNEMLFSLQRFQILALYTSTAAERTVSDAYAYAWAESAYPLLHESASWHKPYEDSFAITAAQMKELYAYLSAVWESKKSVTFFQMEDHYGIKGSKRPGPVWSQPSLILACRYFYLYQKFDSAFWSAFLSGSQCPIEAETIARKFDAGDIHFE
;
A
#
# COMPACT_ATOMS: atom_id res chain seq x y z
N MET A 1 6.68 -15.90 13.62
CA MET A 1 7.80 -14.95 13.63
C MET A 1 8.52 -15.09 14.97
N ASP A 2 9.81 -14.77 15.04
CA ASP A 2 10.50 -14.71 16.34
C ASP A 2 9.97 -13.51 17.14
N LYS A 3 9.72 -13.68 18.45
CA LYS A 3 9.20 -12.62 19.33
C LYS A 3 10.11 -11.39 19.35
N LEU A 4 11.42 -11.61 19.23
CA LEU A 4 12.37 -10.51 19.13
C LEU A 4 12.14 -9.67 17.85
N ASN A 5 11.91 -10.31 16.70
CA ASN A 5 11.61 -9.60 15.45
C ASN A 5 10.29 -8.84 15.52
N GLU A 6 9.24 -9.42 16.13
CA GLU A 6 7.97 -8.73 16.34
C GLU A 6 8.13 -7.46 17.19
N MET A 7 8.92 -7.55 18.28
CA MET A 7 9.23 -6.39 19.14
C MET A 7 10.05 -5.32 18.40
N LEU A 8 11.08 -5.72 17.66
CA LEU A 8 11.93 -4.80 16.90
C LEU A 8 11.18 -4.13 15.75
N PHE A 9 10.35 -4.87 15.02
CA PHE A 9 9.47 -4.34 13.99
C PHE A 9 8.49 -3.31 14.57
N SER A 10 7.86 -3.63 15.70
CA SER A 10 6.95 -2.71 16.39
C SER A 10 7.64 -1.43 16.84
N LEU A 11 8.87 -1.53 17.38
CA LEU A 11 9.68 -0.38 17.77
C LEU A 11 10.07 0.48 16.56
N GLN A 12 10.52 -0.13 15.46
CA GLN A 12 10.89 0.57 14.23
C GLN A 12 9.69 1.27 13.61
N ARG A 13 8.53 0.61 13.59
CA ARG A 13 7.25 1.20 13.14
C ARG A 13 6.92 2.44 13.95
N PHE A 14 6.98 2.35 15.28
CA PHE A 14 6.74 3.49 16.16
C PHE A 14 7.70 4.66 15.88
N GLN A 15 9.00 4.38 15.73
CA GLN A 15 10.02 5.41 15.46
C GLN A 15 9.78 6.14 14.12
N ILE A 16 9.45 5.39 13.06
CA ILE A 16 9.19 5.97 11.73
C ILE A 16 7.94 6.85 11.75
N LEU A 17 6.88 6.37 12.38
CA LEU A 17 5.63 7.11 12.49
C LEU A 17 5.77 8.33 13.39
N ALA A 18 6.51 8.24 14.50
CA ALA A 18 6.80 9.38 15.38
C ALA A 18 7.66 10.45 14.67
N LEU A 19 8.62 10.03 13.85
CA LEU A 19 9.40 10.95 13.03
C LEU A 19 8.53 11.65 11.98
N TYR A 20 7.61 10.92 11.35
CA TYR A 20 6.68 11.46 10.36
C TYR A 20 5.68 12.46 10.95
N THR A 21 5.20 12.23 12.17
CA THR A 21 4.27 13.13 12.86
C THR A 21 4.94 14.34 13.51
N SER A 22 6.27 14.34 13.63
CA SER A 22 7.04 15.45 14.17
C SER A 22 6.75 16.76 13.43
N THR A 23 6.60 17.84 14.20
CA THR A 23 6.43 19.21 13.70
C THR A 23 7.76 19.92 13.43
N ALA A 24 8.89 19.22 13.61
CA ALA A 24 10.20 19.73 13.25
C ALA A 24 10.28 20.05 11.75
N ALA A 25 11.03 21.09 11.40
CA ALA A 25 11.00 21.76 10.09
C ALA A 25 11.34 20.88 8.87
N GLU A 26 11.83 19.66 9.06
CA GLU A 26 12.12 18.72 7.99
C GLU A 26 11.54 17.33 8.30
N ARG A 27 10.37 17.03 7.75
CA ARG A 27 9.90 15.65 7.64
C ARG A 27 10.79 14.93 6.64
N THR A 28 11.60 13.99 7.12
CA THR A 28 12.49 13.18 6.27
C THR A 28 11.81 11.89 5.78
N VAL A 29 10.59 11.62 6.24
CA VAL A 29 9.77 10.47 5.85
C VAL A 29 8.66 10.94 4.91
N SER A 30 8.54 10.32 3.75
CA SER A 30 7.47 10.59 2.79
C SER A 30 6.12 10.01 3.25
N ASP A 31 5.02 10.59 2.78
CA ASP A 31 3.66 10.11 3.07
C ASP A 31 3.51 8.64 2.68
N ALA A 32 4.03 8.23 1.52
CA ALA A 32 3.96 6.85 1.04
C ALA A 32 4.74 5.87 1.94
N TYR A 33 5.91 6.25 2.44
CA TYR A 33 6.69 5.39 3.34
C TYR A 33 6.05 5.29 4.71
N ALA A 34 5.59 6.40 5.28
CA ALA A 34 4.86 6.40 6.54
C ALA A 34 3.59 5.56 6.44
N TYR A 35 2.84 5.70 5.34
CA TYR A 35 1.65 4.91 5.07
C TYR A 35 1.96 3.40 5.02
N ALA A 36 3.03 3.00 4.33
CA ALA A 36 3.47 1.61 4.25
C ALA A 36 3.72 1.01 5.64
N TRP A 37 4.37 1.76 6.54
CA TRP A 37 4.57 1.36 7.93
C TRP A 37 3.30 1.40 8.78
N ALA A 38 2.43 2.37 8.55
CA ALA A 38 1.15 2.48 9.26
C ALA A 38 0.23 1.30 8.94
N GLU A 39 0.13 0.90 7.68
CA GLU A 39 -0.79 -0.15 7.21
C GLU A 39 -0.14 -1.52 7.05
N SER A 40 1.13 -1.67 7.45
CA SER A 40 1.89 -2.92 7.31
C SER A 40 1.94 -3.43 5.86
N ALA A 41 2.13 -2.50 4.92
CA ALA A 41 2.40 -2.80 3.51
C ALA A 41 3.89 -2.68 3.22
N TYR A 42 4.51 -3.68 2.57
CA TYR A 42 5.93 -3.62 2.27
C TYR A 42 6.25 -2.46 1.31
N PRO A 43 7.16 -1.54 1.67
CA PRO A 43 7.42 -0.33 0.89
C PRO A 43 8.34 -0.59 -0.33
N LEU A 44 7.87 -1.39 -1.28
CA LEU A 44 8.61 -1.89 -2.45
C LEU A 44 9.42 -0.85 -3.23
N LEU A 45 8.90 0.38 -3.40
CA LEU A 45 9.53 1.42 -4.22
C LEU A 45 10.51 2.32 -3.45
N HIS A 46 10.69 2.12 -2.14
CA HIS A 46 11.60 2.91 -1.31
C HIS A 46 12.96 2.26 -1.12
N GLU A 47 13.61 1.83 -2.21
CA GLU A 47 14.90 1.13 -2.17
C GLU A 47 16.05 1.91 -1.52
N SER A 48 15.99 3.24 -1.57
CA SER A 48 16.96 4.14 -0.94
C SER A 48 16.87 4.13 0.59
N ALA A 49 15.70 3.80 1.15
CA ALA A 49 15.53 3.57 2.58
C ALA A 49 15.80 2.10 2.88
N SER A 50 16.66 1.81 3.86
CA SER A 50 17.00 0.44 4.24
C SER A 50 16.25 -0.08 5.47
N TRP A 51 15.49 0.78 6.18
CA TRP A 51 14.92 0.44 7.50
C TRP A 51 13.88 -0.69 7.46
N HIS A 52 13.20 -0.92 6.33
CA HIS A 52 12.20 -1.98 6.19
C HIS A 52 12.79 -3.33 5.77
N LYS A 53 14.00 -3.35 5.19
CA LYS A 53 14.62 -4.54 4.60
C LYS A 53 14.84 -5.69 5.60
N PRO A 54 15.29 -5.44 6.85
CA PRO A 54 15.42 -6.50 7.86
C PRO A 54 14.09 -7.13 8.30
N TYR A 55 12.97 -6.51 7.97
CA TYR A 55 11.63 -6.88 8.44
C TYR A 55 10.69 -7.30 7.30
N GLU A 56 11.24 -7.74 6.16
CA GLU A 56 10.46 -8.13 4.98
C GLU A 56 9.29 -9.08 5.31
N ASP A 57 9.56 -10.08 6.16
CA ASP A 57 8.58 -11.08 6.59
C ASP A 57 7.56 -10.55 7.62
N SER A 58 7.76 -9.34 8.16
CA SER A 58 6.92 -8.72 9.20
C SER A 58 5.75 -7.91 8.66
N PHE A 59 5.77 -7.57 7.37
CA PHE A 59 4.69 -6.85 6.74
C PHE A 59 3.50 -7.78 6.45
N ALA A 60 2.29 -7.32 6.75
CA ALA A 60 1.07 -8.06 6.47
C ALA A 60 0.83 -8.21 4.96
N ILE A 61 1.16 -7.17 4.19
CA ILE A 61 1.23 -7.24 2.72
C ILE A 61 2.71 -7.37 2.35
N THR A 62 3.08 -8.60 1.99
CA THR A 62 4.47 -9.03 1.80
C THR A 62 5.14 -8.37 0.60
N ALA A 63 6.47 -8.38 0.56
CA ALA A 63 7.23 -7.93 -0.60
C ALA A 63 6.87 -8.70 -1.88
N ALA A 64 6.62 -10.01 -1.77
CA ALA A 64 6.20 -10.84 -2.90
C ALA A 64 4.85 -10.39 -3.48
N GLN A 65 3.87 -10.13 -2.62
CA GLN A 65 2.57 -9.57 -3.00
C GLN A 65 2.74 -8.19 -3.67
N MET A 66 3.48 -7.28 -3.04
CA MET A 66 3.70 -5.94 -3.60
C MET A 66 4.39 -6.00 -4.97
N LYS A 67 5.38 -6.87 -5.14
CA LYS A 67 6.13 -7.03 -6.40
C LYS A 67 5.26 -7.61 -7.51
N GLU A 68 4.44 -8.60 -7.19
CA GLU A 68 3.48 -9.19 -8.13
C GLU A 68 2.46 -8.16 -8.60
N LEU A 69 1.80 -7.47 -7.67
CA LEU A 69 0.83 -6.42 -7.99
C LEU A 69 1.47 -5.29 -8.80
N TYR A 70 2.67 -4.84 -8.41
CA TYR A 70 3.39 -3.81 -9.16
C TYR A 70 3.68 -4.25 -10.60
N ALA A 71 4.10 -5.51 -10.81
CA ALA A 71 4.34 -6.04 -12.13
C ALA A 71 3.07 -6.10 -12.98
N TYR A 72 1.95 -6.54 -12.40
CA TYR A 72 0.66 -6.56 -13.07
C TYR A 72 0.22 -5.15 -13.49
N LEU A 73 0.20 -4.20 -12.55
CA LEU A 73 -0.23 -2.83 -12.82
C LEU A 73 0.69 -2.12 -13.83
N SER A 74 2.00 -2.38 -13.75
CA SER A 74 2.97 -1.86 -14.72
C SER A 74 2.71 -2.41 -16.12
N ALA A 75 2.44 -3.71 -16.28
CA ALA A 75 2.13 -4.29 -17.57
C ALA A 75 0.83 -3.71 -18.18
N VAL A 76 -0.20 -3.49 -17.36
CA VAL A 76 -1.43 -2.83 -17.82
C VAL A 76 -1.15 -1.40 -18.27
N TRP A 77 -0.46 -0.61 -17.45
CA TRP A 77 -0.14 0.78 -17.73
C TRP A 77 0.74 0.93 -18.98
N GLU A 78 1.80 0.12 -19.12
CA GLU A 78 2.69 0.09 -20.29
C GLU A 78 1.95 -0.30 -21.58
N SER A 79 0.98 -1.21 -21.48
CA SER A 79 0.13 -1.60 -22.61
C SER A 79 -0.91 -0.55 -23.02
N LYS A 80 -0.99 0.57 -22.29
CA LYS A 80 -2.00 1.64 -22.45
C LYS A 80 -3.44 1.12 -22.38
N LYS A 81 -3.64 -0.04 -21.75
CA LYS A 81 -4.96 -0.56 -21.43
C LYS A 81 -5.44 0.06 -20.12
N SER A 82 -6.74 0.19 -19.98
CA SER A 82 -7.35 0.46 -18.68
C SER A 82 -7.67 -0.84 -17.96
N VAL A 83 -7.54 -0.82 -16.64
CA VAL A 83 -8.10 -1.84 -15.76
C VAL A 83 -8.90 -1.13 -14.68
N THR A 84 -10.05 -1.67 -14.31
CA THR A 84 -10.87 -1.17 -13.20
C THR A 84 -10.59 -1.96 -11.93
N PHE A 85 -10.96 -1.40 -10.77
CA PHE A 85 -10.81 -2.13 -9.51
C PHE A 85 -11.57 -3.47 -9.52
N PHE A 86 -12.80 -3.52 -10.06
CA PHE A 86 -13.51 -4.81 -10.16
C PHE A 86 -12.82 -5.83 -11.07
N GLN A 87 -12.18 -5.39 -12.14
CA GLN A 87 -11.39 -6.30 -12.98
C GLN A 87 -10.17 -6.86 -12.23
N MET A 88 -9.59 -6.10 -11.30
CA MET A 88 -8.55 -6.60 -10.39
C MET A 88 -9.10 -7.63 -9.40
N GLU A 89 -10.27 -7.35 -8.83
CA GLU A 89 -10.91 -8.31 -7.92
C GLU A 89 -11.27 -9.61 -8.64
N ASP A 90 -11.73 -9.52 -9.89
CA ASP A 90 -11.98 -10.68 -10.75
C ASP A 90 -10.67 -11.43 -11.05
N HIS A 91 -9.58 -10.71 -11.38
CA HIS A 91 -8.26 -11.30 -11.63
C HIS A 91 -7.74 -12.11 -10.43
N TYR A 92 -7.89 -11.58 -9.21
CA TYR A 92 -7.43 -12.24 -7.99
C TYR A 92 -8.48 -13.14 -7.32
N GLY A 93 -9.67 -13.30 -7.92
CA GLY A 93 -10.74 -14.15 -7.37
C GLY A 93 -11.31 -13.66 -6.05
N ILE A 94 -11.34 -12.34 -5.82
CA ILE A 94 -11.84 -11.68 -4.60
C ILE A 94 -13.37 -11.52 -4.66
N LYS A 95 -13.91 -11.21 -5.84
CA LYS A 95 -15.32 -10.82 -6.03
C LYS A 95 -16.30 -11.95 -5.66
N GLY A 96 -17.35 -11.60 -4.91
CA GLY A 96 -18.44 -12.51 -4.53
C GLY A 96 -18.11 -13.50 -3.41
N SER A 97 -16.90 -13.43 -2.83
CA SER A 97 -16.49 -14.32 -1.75
C SER A 97 -16.61 -13.64 -0.38
N LYS A 98 -17.17 -14.34 0.62
CA LYS A 98 -17.17 -13.90 2.03
C LYS A 98 -15.81 -14.12 2.72
N ARG A 99 -14.78 -14.49 1.96
CA ARG A 99 -13.46 -14.90 2.44
C ARG A 99 -12.40 -14.13 1.64
N PRO A 100 -11.17 -13.97 2.14
CA PRO A 100 -10.07 -13.51 1.31
C PRO A 100 -9.96 -14.38 0.05
N GLY A 101 -9.61 -13.77 -1.08
CA GLY A 101 -9.08 -14.52 -2.23
C GLY A 101 -7.82 -15.29 -1.82
N PRO A 102 -7.34 -16.23 -2.65
CA PRO A 102 -6.26 -17.13 -2.27
C PRO A 102 -4.95 -16.41 -1.88
N VAL A 103 -4.74 -15.21 -2.43
CA VAL A 103 -3.55 -14.36 -2.16
C VAL A 103 -3.93 -12.97 -1.64
N TRP A 104 -5.06 -12.42 -2.10
CA TRP A 104 -5.48 -11.05 -1.80
C TRP A 104 -6.87 -11.02 -1.17
N SER A 105 -7.04 -10.15 -0.18
CA SER A 105 -8.36 -9.64 0.22
C SER A 105 -8.59 -8.26 -0.42
N GLN A 106 -9.86 -7.85 -0.54
CA GLN A 106 -10.20 -6.50 -1.01
C GLN A 106 -9.49 -5.41 -0.17
N PRO A 107 -9.51 -5.45 1.18
CA PRO A 107 -8.77 -4.48 1.99
C PRO A 107 -7.27 -4.44 1.68
N SER A 108 -6.59 -5.60 1.66
CA SER A 108 -5.15 -5.64 1.35
C SER A 108 -4.82 -5.10 -0.04
N LEU A 109 -5.69 -5.32 -1.03
CA LEU A 109 -5.49 -4.80 -2.37
C LEU A 109 -5.67 -3.28 -2.40
N ILE A 110 -6.67 -2.75 -1.70
CA ILE A 110 -6.86 -1.30 -1.52
C ILE A 110 -5.64 -0.66 -0.88
N LEU A 111 -5.14 -1.24 0.23
CA LEU A 111 -3.97 -0.72 0.93
C LEU A 111 -2.72 -0.72 0.05
N ALA A 112 -2.46 -1.82 -0.67
CA ALA A 112 -1.34 -1.91 -1.59
C ALA A 112 -1.43 -0.90 -2.76
N CYS A 113 -2.61 -0.74 -3.35
CA CYS A 113 -2.85 0.26 -4.40
C CYS A 113 -2.67 1.69 -3.87
N ARG A 114 -3.16 1.98 -2.66
CA ARG A 114 -2.99 3.30 -2.02
C ARG A 114 -1.52 3.64 -1.80
N TYR A 115 -0.69 2.66 -1.41
CA TYR A 115 0.76 2.86 -1.34
C TYR A 115 1.34 3.34 -2.68
N PHE A 116 1.01 2.67 -3.79
CA PHE A 116 1.49 3.07 -5.12
C PHE A 116 0.97 4.45 -5.53
N TYR A 117 -0.28 4.76 -5.22
CA TYR A 117 -0.86 6.07 -5.47
C TYR A 117 -0.12 7.18 -4.69
N LEU A 118 0.11 6.98 -3.38
CA LEU A 118 0.84 7.94 -2.54
C LEU A 118 2.30 8.09 -2.97
N TYR A 119 2.92 7.04 -3.49
CA TYR A 119 4.25 7.09 -4.11
C TYR A 119 4.25 7.83 -5.46
N GLN A 120 3.09 8.25 -5.96
CA GLN A 120 2.90 8.87 -7.28
C GLN A 120 3.33 7.95 -8.43
N LYS A 121 3.12 6.64 -8.27
CA LYS A 121 3.33 5.68 -9.35
C LYS A 121 2.10 5.63 -10.26
N PHE A 122 2.33 5.55 -11.56
CA PHE A 122 1.33 5.64 -12.64
C PHE A 122 0.73 7.04 -12.78
N ASP A 123 0.25 7.37 -13.97
CA ASP A 123 -0.31 8.69 -14.25
C ASP A 123 -1.75 8.84 -13.75
N SER A 124 -2.25 10.08 -13.76
CA SER A 124 -3.61 10.39 -13.35
C SER A 124 -4.68 9.74 -14.23
N ALA A 125 -4.38 9.48 -15.51
CA ALA A 125 -5.32 8.83 -16.42
C ALA A 125 -5.53 7.36 -16.04
N PHE A 126 -4.45 6.67 -15.66
CA PHE A 126 -4.51 5.32 -15.11
C PHE A 126 -5.39 5.26 -13.87
N TRP A 127 -5.11 6.09 -12.85
CA TRP A 127 -5.87 6.08 -11.60
C TRP A 127 -7.34 6.50 -11.79
N SER A 128 -7.60 7.45 -12.68
CA SER A 128 -8.99 7.85 -13.00
C SER A 128 -9.78 6.72 -13.66
N ALA A 129 -9.14 5.93 -14.53
CA ALA A 129 -9.78 4.74 -15.12
C ALA A 129 -9.99 3.64 -14.07
N PHE A 130 -8.98 3.44 -13.21
CA PHE A 130 -8.95 2.43 -12.15
C PHE A 130 -10.06 2.62 -11.12
N LEU A 131 -10.29 3.87 -10.72
CA LEU A 131 -11.25 4.30 -9.69
C LEU A 131 -12.54 4.88 -10.30
N SER A 132 -12.88 4.55 -11.55
CA SER A 132 -14.08 5.08 -12.18
C SER A 132 -15.34 4.59 -11.44
N GLY A 133 -16.19 5.52 -10.99
CA GLY A 133 -17.16 5.32 -9.90
C GLY A 133 -18.29 4.29 -10.11
N SER A 134 -18.47 3.72 -11.31
CA SER A 134 -19.38 2.57 -11.51
C SER A 134 -18.64 1.22 -11.57
N GLN A 135 -17.32 1.24 -11.43
CA GLN A 135 -16.42 0.10 -11.64
C GLN A 135 -15.48 -0.16 -10.45
N CYS A 136 -15.78 0.43 -9.29
CA CYS A 136 -15.07 0.18 -8.04
C CYS A 136 -16.03 0.21 -6.83
N PRO A 137 -15.71 -0.52 -5.75
CA PRO A 137 -16.43 -0.40 -4.48
C PRO A 137 -16.13 0.97 -3.85
N ILE A 138 -17.02 1.47 -2.98
CA ILE A 138 -16.86 2.79 -2.35
C ILE A 138 -15.59 2.86 -1.50
N GLU A 139 -15.18 1.75 -0.90
CA GLU A 139 -13.95 1.63 -0.13
C GLU A 139 -12.70 1.88 -0.97
N ALA A 140 -12.73 1.57 -2.27
CA ALA A 140 -11.59 1.79 -3.17
C ALA A 140 -11.34 3.28 -3.44
N GLU A 141 -12.31 4.17 -3.21
CA GLU A 141 -12.11 5.62 -3.31
C GLU A 141 -11.03 6.12 -2.33
N THR A 142 -10.80 5.39 -1.24
CA THR A 142 -9.75 5.71 -0.27
C THR A 142 -8.34 5.62 -0.87
N ILE A 143 -8.14 4.93 -1.99
CA ILE A 143 -6.86 4.84 -2.70
C ILE A 143 -6.35 6.23 -3.08
N ALA A 144 -7.25 7.10 -3.56
CA ALA A 144 -6.90 8.45 -3.98
C ALA A 144 -6.86 9.47 -2.83
N ARG A 145 -7.23 9.07 -1.61
CA ARG A 145 -7.26 9.95 -0.44
C ARG A 145 -5.83 10.26 0.01
N LYS A 146 -5.54 11.55 0.16
CA LYS A 146 -4.30 12.05 0.80
C LYS A 146 -4.06 11.34 2.13
N PHE A 147 -2.79 11.09 2.44
CA PHE A 147 -2.35 10.62 3.74
C PHE A 147 -1.46 11.69 4.35
N ASP A 148 -1.70 12.06 5.60
CA ASP A 148 -0.84 12.98 6.33
C ASP A 148 -0.66 12.60 7.81
N ALA A 149 0.11 13.41 8.55
CA ALA A 149 0.40 13.15 9.96
C ALA A 149 -0.86 13.07 10.84
N GLY A 150 -1.98 13.67 10.43
CA GLY A 150 -3.25 13.61 11.16
C GLY A 150 -3.94 12.25 11.09
N ASP A 151 -3.57 11.40 10.12
CA ASP A 151 -4.09 10.04 9.99
C ASP A 151 -3.35 9.03 10.90
N ILE A 152 -2.32 9.45 11.64
CA ILE A 152 -1.56 8.58 12.55
C ILE A 152 -2.12 8.65 13.97
N HIS A 153 -2.45 7.47 14.52
CA HIS A 153 -2.90 7.29 15.90
C HIS A 153 -2.09 6.17 16.57
N PHE A 154 -1.64 6.39 17.80
CA PHE A 154 -0.83 5.44 18.57
C PHE A 154 -1.60 4.73 19.71
N GLU A 155 -2.88 5.08 19.89
CA GLU A 155 -3.77 4.60 20.95
C GLU A 155 -4.80 3.60 20.43
#